data_AF-A0AAE0D5Q7-F1
#
_entry.id   AF-A0AAE0D5Q7-F1
#
_cell.length_a   1.000
_cell.length_b   1.000
_cell.length_c   1.000
_cell.angle_alpha   90.00
_cell.angle_beta   90.00
_cell.angle_gamma   90.00
#
_symmetry.space_group_name_H-M   'P 1'
#
loop_
_entity.id
_entity.type
_entity.pdbx_description
1 polymer ?
#
loop_
_entity_poly.entity_id
_entity_poly.type
_entity_poly.pdbx_seq_one_letter_code
_entity_poly.pdbx_strand_id
1 'polypeptide(L)'
;MGDTQPLGKRWVDGFKRKNPSIKVQRSRSIDSRRVNRASTEVIRDWFKYLAMPRIQAIKPANRYNIDETSILEGKGDNRLVLGRAETKSVRKKQPRSRAWVSIIECISAEGKALHPLVIYKGKTVQQQWFPLDLDLYKG
;
A
#
# COMPACT_ATOMS: atom_id res chain seq x y z
N MET A 1 -38.76 21.74 1.31
CA MET A 1 -39.01 21.62 -0.15
C MET A 1 -37.71 21.22 -0.80
N GLY A 2 -37.61 19.97 -1.23
CA GLY A 2 -36.47 19.49 -2.02
C GLY A 2 -37.01 19.06 -3.38
N ASP A 3 -36.46 19.64 -4.44
CA ASP A 3 -36.79 19.23 -5.80
C ASP A 3 -36.31 17.79 -6.03
N THR A 4 -37.22 16.91 -6.41
CA THR A 4 -36.96 15.48 -6.66
C THR A 4 -36.50 15.20 -8.10
N GLN A 5 -36.35 16.25 -8.92
CA GLN A 5 -35.84 16.15 -10.27
C GLN A 5 -34.43 15.55 -10.30
N PRO A 6 -34.14 14.58 -11.19
CA PRO A 6 -32.82 13.99 -11.29
C PRO A 6 -31.79 15.05 -11.69
N LEU A 7 -30.64 15.04 -11.02
CA LEU A 7 -29.53 15.92 -11.38
C LEU A 7 -29.11 15.71 -12.84
N GLY A 8 -29.01 16.80 -13.59
CA GLY A 8 -28.60 16.75 -15.00
C GLY A 8 -27.18 16.23 -15.16
N LYS A 9 -26.90 15.55 -16.29
CA LYS A 9 -25.60 14.92 -16.60
C LYS A 9 -24.36 15.83 -16.39
N ARG A 10 -24.51 17.14 -16.56
CA ARG A 10 -23.41 18.13 -16.45
C ARG A 10 -23.32 18.79 -15.06
N TRP A 11 -24.14 18.36 -14.10
CA TRP A 11 -24.22 18.99 -12.80
C TRP A 11 -22.89 18.91 -12.04
N VAL A 12 -22.20 17.77 -12.07
CA VAL A 12 -20.89 17.58 -11.40
C VAL A 12 -19.82 18.51 -11.98
N ASP A 13 -19.79 18.70 -13.30
CA ASP A 13 -18.85 19.59 -13.96
C ASP A 13 -19.17 21.07 -13.68
N GLY A 14 -20.46 21.41 -13.62
CA GLY A 14 -20.93 22.73 -13.19
C GLY A 14 -20.59 23.02 -11.73
N PHE A 15 -20.76 22.05 -10.84
CA PHE A 15 -20.44 22.16 -9.42
C PHE A 15 -18.94 22.38 -9.18
N LYS A 16 -18.07 21.62 -9.85
CA LYS A 16 -16.60 21.81 -9.78
C LYS A 16 -16.17 23.18 -10.29
N ARG A 17 -16.76 23.66 -11.39
CA ARG A 17 -16.45 24.96 -11.97
C ARG A 17 -16.90 26.13 -11.10
N LYS A 18 -18.02 25.97 -10.39
CA LYS A 18 -18.51 26.97 -9.41
C LYS A 18 -17.71 26.98 -8.11
N ASN A 19 -16.94 25.93 -7.81
CA ASN A 19 -16.18 25.79 -6.57
C ASN A 19 -14.70 25.46 -6.86
N PRO A 20 -13.88 26.44 -7.30
CA PRO A 20 -12.48 26.21 -7.68
C PRO A 20 -11.59 25.65 -6.55
N SER A 21 -12.02 25.81 -5.30
CA SER A 21 -11.38 25.24 -4.11
C SER A 21 -11.54 23.72 -3.99
N ILE A 22 -12.49 23.12 -4.71
CA ILE A 22 -12.79 21.68 -4.66
C ILE A 22 -12.09 20.97 -5.83
N LYS A 23 -11.15 20.08 -5.52
CA LYS A 23 -10.41 19.28 -6.51
C LYS A 23 -10.74 17.80 -6.39
N VAL A 24 -10.81 17.11 -7.53
CA VAL A 24 -10.83 15.64 -7.53
C VAL A 24 -9.44 15.16 -7.15
N GLN A 25 -9.35 14.46 -6.03
CA GLN A 25 -8.11 13.86 -5.55
C GLN A 25 -8.23 12.34 -5.64
N ARG A 26 -7.15 11.68 -6.05
CA ARG A 26 -7.08 10.22 -5.98
C ARG A 26 -6.99 9.84 -4.50
N SER A 27 -8.00 9.15 -4.01
CA SER A 27 -7.92 8.53 -2.69
C SER A 27 -6.85 7.43 -2.69
N ARG A 28 -5.93 7.49 -1.73
CA ARG A 28 -5.00 6.40 -1.43
C ARG A 28 -5.56 5.65 -0.23
N SER A 29 -5.72 4.33 -0.37
CA SER A 29 -6.05 3.48 0.76
C SER A 29 -4.84 3.43 1.69
N ILE A 30 -5.02 3.78 2.95
CA ILE A 30 -4.03 3.61 4.02
C ILE A 30 -4.61 2.61 5.01
N ASP A 31 -3.78 1.72 5.54
CA ASP A 31 -4.18 0.76 6.56
C ASP A 31 -4.71 1.51 7.81
N SER A 32 -5.89 1.14 8.30
CA SER A 32 -6.54 1.83 9.42
C SER A 32 -5.72 1.76 10.71
N ARG A 33 -4.95 0.69 10.93
CA ARG A 33 -4.03 0.59 12.08
C ARG A 33 -2.87 1.56 11.93
N ARG A 34 -2.35 1.78 10.71
CA ARG A 34 -1.33 2.81 10.45
C ARG A 34 -1.87 4.20 10.76
N VAL A 35 -3.10 4.52 10.36
CA VAL A 35 -3.73 5.82 10.67
C VAL A 35 -3.92 6.00 12.18
N ASN A 36 -4.38 4.96 12.88
CA ASN A 36 -4.73 5.07 14.30
C ASN A 36 -3.52 4.99 15.25
N ARG A 37 -2.39 4.41 14.83
CA ARG A 37 -1.19 4.26 15.67
C ARG A 37 -0.07 5.25 15.37
N ALA A 38 -0.11 5.92 14.23
CA ALA A 38 0.88 6.92 13.85
C ALA A 38 0.45 8.31 14.35
N SER A 39 0.61 8.57 15.65
CA SER A 39 0.44 9.93 16.17
C SER A 39 1.71 10.76 15.93
N THR A 40 1.55 12.07 15.76
CA THR A 40 2.67 13.00 15.54
C THR A 40 3.72 12.90 16.66
N GLU A 41 3.27 12.71 17.89
CA GLU A 41 4.12 12.59 19.08
C GLU A 41 4.97 11.33 19.01
N VAL A 42 4.36 10.18 18.70
CA VAL A 42 5.06 8.89 18.56
C VAL A 42 6.11 8.95 17.46
N ILE A 43 5.75 9.54 16.31
CA ILE A 43 6.69 9.72 15.19
C ILE A 43 7.86 10.62 15.62
N ARG A 44 7.57 11.77 16.23
CA ARG A 44 8.60 12.73 16.66
C ARG A 44 9.54 12.13 17.69
N ASP A 45 9.01 11.40 18.66
CA ASP A 45 9.82 10.75 19.70
C ASP A 45 10.68 9.63 19.10
N TRP A 46 10.16 8.90 18.11
CA TRP A 46 10.97 7.94 17.36
C TRP A 46 12.16 8.61 16.64
N PHE A 47 11.94 9.76 15.99
CA PHE A 47 13.02 10.49 15.30
C PHE A 47 14.12 10.98 16.24
N LYS A 48 13.85 11.20 17.53
CA LYS A 48 14.89 11.54 18.52
C LYS A 48 15.93 10.42 18.66
N TYR A 49 15.56 9.16 18.47
CA TYR A 49 16.53 8.05 18.49
C TYR A 49 17.56 8.16 17.36
N LEU A 50 17.17 8.69 16.19
CA LEU A 50 18.11 8.92 15.09
C LEU A 50 19.12 10.03 15.40
N ALA A 51 18.82 10.90 16.36
CA ALA A 51 19.72 11.95 16.82
C ALA A 51 20.72 11.47 17.90
N MET A 52 20.63 10.22 18.36
CA MET A 52 21.59 9.69 19.33
C MET A 52 23.00 9.67 18.75
N PRO A 53 24.05 10.05 19.50
CA PRO A 53 25.42 10.14 18.99
C PRO A 53 25.92 8.85 18.32
N ARG A 54 25.56 7.69 18.87
CA ARG A 54 25.92 6.38 18.30
C ARG A 54 25.30 6.14 16.91
N ILE A 55 24.08 6.60 16.68
CA ILE A 55 23.40 6.46 15.38
C ILE A 55 23.88 7.55 14.41
N GLN A 56 24.09 8.77 14.90
CA GLN A 56 24.65 9.86 14.10
C GLN A 56 26.07 9.55 13.59
N ALA A 57 26.87 8.79 14.35
CA ALA A 57 28.20 8.36 13.95
C ALA A 57 28.18 7.39 12.74
N ILE A 58 27.07 6.69 12.49
CA ILE A 58 26.94 5.81 11.31
C ILE A 58 26.80 6.71 10.08
N LYS A 59 27.66 6.57 9.07
CA LYS A 59 27.58 7.38 7.84
C LYS A 59 26.22 7.20 7.14
N PRO A 60 25.62 8.24 6.54
CA PRO A 60 24.38 8.12 5.77
C PRO A 60 24.42 7.00 4.70
N ALA A 61 25.56 6.84 4.00
CA ALA A 61 25.83 5.73 3.08
C ALA A 61 25.59 4.32 3.66
N ASN A 62 25.69 4.18 4.99
CA ASN A 62 25.57 2.92 5.72
C ASN A 62 24.23 2.82 6.49
N ARG A 63 23.33 3.79 6.33
CA ARG A 63 21.98 3.75 6.93
C ARG A 63 21.01 3.35 5.85
N TYR A 64 20.32 2.23 6.02
CA TYR A 64 19.37 1.71 5.06
C TYR A 64 17.99 1.56 5.69
N ASN A 65 16.96 1.94 4.93
CA ASN A 65 15.59 1.55 5.21
C ASN A 65 15.22 0.38 4.30
N ILE A 66 14.54 -0.62 4.87
CA ILE A 66 14.04 -1.80 4.16
C ILE A 66 12.52 -1.84 4.35
N ASP A 67 11.79 -2.08 3.27
CA ASP A 67 10.34 -2.32 3.32
C ASP A 67 9.95 -3.44 2.35
N GLU A 68 8.82 -4.09 2.65
CA GLU A 68 8.23 -5.11 1.79
C GLU A 68 6.99 -4.57 1.11
N THR A 69 6.92 -4.75 -0.21
CA THR A 69 5.69 -4.54 -0.98
C THR A 69 5.25 -5.86 -1.61
N SER A 70 3.95 -6.17 -1.50
CA SER A 70 3.37 -7.37 -2.09
C SER A 70 2.54 -7.01 -3.32
N ILE A 71 2.80 -7.71 -4.42
CA ILE A 71 2.06 -7.57 -5.67
C ILE A 71 1.25 -8.84 -5.88
N LEU A 72 -0.05 -8.67 -6.11
CA LEU A 72 -0.92 -9.77 -6.51
C LEU A 72 -0.81 -9.96 -8.03
N GLU A 73 -0.42 -11.16 -8.44
CA GLU A 73 -0.39 -11.56 -9.84
C GLU A 73 -1.81 -11.39 -10.44
N GLY A 74 -1.92 -10.67 -11.57
CA GLY A 74 -3.20 -10.44 -12.26
C GLY A 74 -4.04 -9.27 -11.76
N LYS A 75 -3.59 -8.51 -10.75
CA LYS A 75 -4.28 -7.28 -10.31
C LYS A 75 -3.79 -6.03 -11.07
N GLY A 76 -4.13 -5.96 -12.35
CA GLY A 76 -4.04 -4.71 -13.14
C GLY A 76 -5.22 -3.79 -12.83
N ASP A 77 -5.01 -2.79 -11.98
CA ASP A 77 -6.07 -1.96 -11.43
C ASP A 77 -6.34 -0.74 -12.32
N ASN A 78 -7.14 -0.94 -13.38
CA ASN A 78 -7.93 0.15 -13.95
C ASN A 78 -9.35 0.02 -13.40
N ARG A 79 -9.68 0.87 -12.42
CA ARG A 79 -10.95 0.87 -11.68
C ARG A 79 -12.10 1.56 -12.42
N LEU A 80 -11.82 2.13 -13.60
CA LEU A 80 -12.80 2.79 -14.43
C LEU A 80 -13.42 1.75 -15.37
N VAL A 81 -14.72 1.49 -15.21
CA VAL A 81 -15.52 0.65 -16.11
C VAL A 81 -16.73 1.44 -16.59
N LEU A 82 -17.00 1.42 -17.89
CA LEU A 82 -18.22 1.99 -18.48
C LEU A 82 -19.33 0.94 -18.37
N GLY A 83 -20.42 1.23 -17.65
CA GLY A 83 -21.53 0.30 -17.42
C GLY A 83 -22.89 0.93 -17.72
N ARG A 84 -23.93 0.10 -17.89
CA ARG A 84 -25.31 0.56 -18.06
C ARG A 84 -25.84 1.18 -16.77
N ALA A 85 -26.60 2.26 -16.88
CA ALA A 85 -27.11 3.05 -15.75
C ALA A 85 -27.97 2.23 -14.76
N GLU A 86 -28.65 1.19 -15.25
CA GLU A 86 -29.55 0.34 -14.44
C GLU A 86 -28.80 -0.78 -13.68
N THR A 87 -27.49 -0.95 -13.92
CA THR A 87 -26.73 -2.07 -13.34
C THR A 87 -26.08 -1.65 -12.02
N LYS A 88 -26.51 -2.25 -10.90
CA LYS A 88 -26.00 -1.91 -9.55
C LYS A 88 -24.51 -2.18 -9.34
N SER A 89 -23.89 -3.10 -10.10
CA SER A 89 -22.45 -3.35 -10.05
C SER A 89 -21.98 -4.09 -11.31
N VAL A 90 -20.74 -3.83 -11.74
CA VAL A 90 -20.08 -4.56 -12.84
C VAL A 90 -19.06 -5.51 -12.23
N ARG A 91 -19.24 -6.82 -12.45
CA ARG A 91 -18.32 -7.86 -11.95
C ARG A 91 -17.18 -8.06 -12.95
N LYS A 92 -15.95 -7.72 -12.56
CA LYS A 92 -14.74 -8.07 -13.32
C LYS A 92 -14.29 -9.48 -12.92
N LYS A 93 -14.20 -10.40 -13.88
CA LYS A 93 -13.62 -11.74 -13.66
C LYS A 93 -12.13 -11.55 -13.37
N GLN A 94 -11.70 -11.82 -12.13
CA GLN A 94 -10.28 -11.83 -11.81
C GLN A 94 -9.65 -13.14 -12.31
N PRO A 95 -8.39 -13.11 -12.79
CA PRO A 95 -7.62 -14.32 -12.99
C PRO A 95 -7.64 -15.14 -11.69
N ARG A 96 -7.85 -16.44 -11.79
CA ARG A 96 -7.98 -17.34 -10.63
C ARG A 96 -6.66 -17.50 -9.87
N SER A 97 -5.52 -17.07 -10.45
CA SER A 97 -4.24 -17.01 -9.73
C SER A 97 -4.31 -15.91 -8.67
N ARG A 98 -4.14 -16.30 -7.41
CA ARG A 98 -3.96 -15.40 -6.26
C ARG A 98 -2.52 -15.50 -5.74
N ALA A 99 -1.56 -15.74 -6.63
CA ALA A 99 -0.16 -15.79 -6.22
C ALA A 99 0.30 -14.38 -5.83
N TRP A 100 0.85 -14.28 -4.62
CA TRP A 100 1.52 -13.08 -4.15
C TRP A 100 3.00 -13.20 -4.49
N VAL A 101 3.57 -12.11 -4.99
CA VAL A 101 5.01 -11.91 -5.11
C VAL A 101 5.37 -10.81 -4.12
N SER A 102 6.31 -11.12 -3.23
CA SER A 102 6.86 -10.14 -2.29
C SER A 102 8.12 -9.54 -2.89
N ILE A 103 8.24 -8.22 -2.83
CA ILE A 103 9.42 -7.47 -3.27
C ILE A 103 9.96 -6.75 -2.05
N ILE A 104 11.21 -7.02 -1.71
CA ILE A 104 11.93 -6.32 -0.65
C ILE A 104 12.73 -5.20 -1.30
N GLU A 105 12.42 -3.97 -0.93
CA GLU A 105 13.08 -2.76 -1.39
C GLU A 105 13.98 -2.21 -0.29
N CYS A 106 15.19 -1.77 -0.65
CA CYS A 106 16.17 -1.26 0.30
C CYS A 106 16.83 0.01 -0.26
N ILE A 107 16.77 1.10 0.49
CA ILE A 107 17.26 2.42 0.06
C ILE A 107 18.10 3.02 1.18
N SER A 108 19.29 3.53 0.81
CA SER A 108 20.16 4.23 1.76
C SER A 108 19.63 5.63 2.11
N ALA A 109 20.11 6.21 3.21
CA ALA A 109 19.80 7.60 3.56
C ALA A 109 20.36 8.63 2.56
N GLU A 110 21.24 8.21 1.63
CA GLU A 110 21.72 9.01 0.50
C GLU A 110 20.86 8.85 -0.75
N GLY A 111 19.82 8.00 -0.69
CA GLY A 111 18.92 7.73 -1.82
C GLY A 111 19.42 6.64 -2.77
N LYS A 112 20.48 5.90 -2.41
CA LYS A 112 20.97 4.78 -3.23
C LYS A 112 20.09 3.55 -2.99
N ALA A 113 19.39 3.10 -4.02
CA ALA A 113 18.63 1.86 -4.00
C ALA A 113 19.55 0.64 -4.21
N LEU A 114 19.34 -0.41 -3.43
CA LEU A 114 19.90 -1.74 -3.71
C LEU A 114 19.01 -2.49 -4.70
N HIS A 115 19.55 -3.55 -5.30
CA HIS A 115 18.75 -4.44 -6.13
C HIS A 115 17.63 -5.06 -5.30
N PRO A 116 16.37 -4.99 -5.76
CA PRO A 116 15.25 -5.54 -5.01
C PRO A 116 15.35 -7.07 -4.95
N LEU A 117 15.01 -7.65 -3.80
CA LEU A 117 14.86 -9.09 -3.66
C LEU A 117 13.41 -9.46 -3.97
N VAL A 118 13.22 -10.31 -4.98
CA VAL A 118 11.90 -10.79 -5.39
C VAL A 118 11.70 -12.20 -4.88
N ILE A 119 10.68 -12.39 -4.03
CA ILE A 119 10.30 -13.67 -3.45
C ILE A 119 9.00 -14.12 -4.12
N TYR A 120 9.10 -15.20 -4.89
CA TYR A 120 7.94 -15.85 -5.49
C TYR A 120 7.29 -16.82 -4.51
N LYS A 121 6.01 -17.13 -4.76
CA LYS A 121 5.29 -18.18 -4.03
C LYS A 121 6.09 -19.49 -4.05
N GLY A 122 6.43 -19.99 -2.86
CA GLY A 122 7.07 -21.30 -2.70
C GLY A 122 6.17 -22.43 -3.22
N LYS A 123 6.78 -23.41 -3.88
CA LYS A 123 6.09 -24.66 -4.28
C LYS A 123 6.10 -25.70 -3.18
N THR A 124 7.17 -25.75 -2.41
CA THR A 124 7.39 -26.68 -1.30
C THR A 124 8.01 -25.93 -0.13
N VAL A 125 7.78 -26.46 1.08
CA VAL A 125 8.44 -25.98 2.29
C VAL A 125 9.89 -26.47 2.23
N GLN A 126 10.84 -25.56 2.39
CA GLN A 126 12.25 -25.94 2.43
C GLN A 126 12.59 -26.41 3.86
N GLN A 127 12.81 -27.72 4.03
CA GLN A 127 13.06 -28.33 5.33
C GLN A 127 14.24 -27.70 6.09
N GLN A 128 15.24 -27.15 5.39
CA GLN A 128 16.38 -26.44 6.00
C GLN A 128 16.01 -25.21 6.84
N TRP A 129 14.81 -24.65 6.65
CA TRP A 129 14.33 -23.49 7.40
C TRP A 129 13.67 -23.87 8.73
N PHE A 130 13.51 -25.17 8.97
CA PHE A 130 12.84 -25.69 10.14
C PHE A 130 13.78 -26.63 10.90
N PRO A 131 13.68 -26.68 12.24
CA PRO A 131 14.28 -27.76 13.00
C PRO A 131 13.71 -29.11 12.54
N LEU A 132 14.52 -30.17 12.64
CA LEU A 132 14.09 -31.55 12.32
C LEU A 132 12.88 -31.98 13.16
N ASP A 133 12.82 -31.48 14.39
CA ASP A 133 11.71 -31.67 15.30
C ASP A 133 10.74 -30.47 15.21
N LEU A 134 9.54 -30.76 14.70
CA LEU A 134 8.44 -29.80 14.57
C LEU A 134 7.41 -29.92 15.70
N ASP A 135 7.60 -30.82 16.68
CA ASP A 135 6.63 -31.05 17.75
C ASP A 135 6.46 -29.82 18.64
N LEU A 136 7.47 -28.94 18.70
CA LEU A 136 7.41 -27.62 19.35
C LEU A 136 6.35 -26.66 18.75
N TYR A 137 5.86 -26.96 17.54
CA TYR A 137 4.85 -26.15 16.85
C TYR A 137 3.49 -26.85 16.76
N LYS A 138 3.32 -28.02 17.39
CA LYS A 138 2.01 -28.65 17.56
C LYS A 138 1.28 -27.95 18.70
N GLY A 139 0.41 -27.02 18.33
CA GLY A 139 -0.66 -26.51 19.22
C GLY A 139 -1.77 -27.52 19.40
#